data_AF-A0A1I8D350-F1
#
_entry.id   AF-A0A1I8D350-F1
#
_cell.length_a   1.000
_cell.length_b   1.000
_cell.length_c   1.000
_cell.angle_alpha   90.00
_cell.angle_beta   90.00
_cell.angle_gamma   90.00
#
_symmetry.space_group_name_H-M   'P 1'
#
loop_
_entity.id
_entity.type
_entity.pdbx_description
1 polymer ?
#
loop_
_entity_poly.entity_id
_entity_poly.type
_entity_poly.pdbx_seq_one_letter_code
_entity_poly.pdbx_strand_id
1 'polypeptide(L)'
;MKFKVFCVLLFSSLAVIFLYSKYLNVVEPETEENLLSGIAFESLSEPNFFNPNKIAIIVINEGNDLSNYRLAVDTIKCYALQYNYTYVILNQKDSPRYASNCKQGDFMYRRHCILANFVEIHEKSINTVVFVDADMGIINPLHRLEEYIPKDLEHMYFYERMFNFEIACGSVILFYVFNY
;
A
#
# COMPACT_ATOMS: atom_id res chain seq x y z
N MET A 1 -49.99 -39.27 -29.58
CA MET A 1 -48.91 -38.25 -29.71
C MET A 1 -48.99 -37.14 -28.66
N LYS A 2 -50.19 -36.63 -28.30
CA LYS A 2 -50.36 -35.50 -27.35
C LYS A 2 -49.91 -35.77 -25.90
N PHE A 3 -50.05 -37.01 -25.40
CA PHE A 3 -49.69 -37.35 -24.01
C PHE A 3 -48.17 -37.33 -23.74
N LYS A 4 -47.36 -37.80 -24.70
CA LYS A 4 -45.89 -37.78 -24.57
C LYS A 4 -45.33 -36.35 -24.52
N VAL A 5 -45.89 -35.44 -25.33
CA VAL A 5 -45.49 -34.03 -25.35
C VAL A 5 -45.85 -33.34 -24.03
N PHE A 6 -47.02 -33.65 -23.46
CA PHE A 6 -47.43 -33.11 -22.17
C PHE A 6 -46.48 -33.53 -21.03
N CYS A 7 -46.06 -34.80 -20.99
CA CYS A 7 -45.09 -35.26 -19.99
C CYS A 7 -43.74 -34.56 -20.13
N VAL A 8 -43.22 -34.38 -21.36
CA VAL A 8 -41.93 -33.71 -21.60
C VAL A 8 -41.97 -32.26 -21.12
N LEU A 9 -43.05 -31.53 -21.39
CA LEU A 9 -43.21 -30.16 -20.92
C LEU A 9 -43.29 -30.09 -19.39
N LEU A 10 -44.02 -31.03 -18.76
CA LEU A 10 -44.16 -31.07 -17.30
C LEU A 10 -42.83 -31.38 -16.59
N PHE A 11 -42.03 -32.30 -17.13
CA PHE A 11 -40.69 -32.59 -16.62
C PHE A 11 -39.72 -31.40 -16.79
N SER A 12 -39.81 -30.70 -17.93
CA SER A 12 -38.97 -29.51 -18.16
C SER A 12 -39.30 -28.37 -17.20
N SER A 13 -40.60 -28.14 -16.92
CA SER A 13 -41.01 -27.10 -15.95
C SER A 13 -40.59 -27.45 -14.53
N LEU A 14 -40.70 -28.72 -14.13
CA LEU A 14 -40.28 -29.18 -12.80
C LEU A 14 -38.76 -29.06 -12.62
N ALA A 15 -37.98 -29.35 -13.66
CA ALA A 15 -36.53 -29.20 -13.64
C ALA A 15 -36.11 -27.73 -13.48
N VAL A 16 -36.78 -26.80 -14.18
CA VAL A 16 -36.52 -25.36 -14.05
C VAL A 16 -36.86 -24.85 -12.64
N ILE A 17 -37.99 -25.28 -12.07
CA ILE A 17 -38.39 -24.92 -10.71
C ILE A 17 -37.36 -25.44 -9.69
N PHE A 18 -36.89 -26.68 -9.85
CA PHE A 18 -35.88 -27.27 -8.97
C PHE A 18 -34.52 -26.55 -9.07
N LEU A 19 -34.11 -26.16 -10.28
CA LEU A 19 -32.89 -25.37 -10.49
C LEU A 19 -33.03 -23.97 -9.88
N TYR A 20 -34.19 -23.33 -10.03
CA TYR A 20 -34.45 -22.01 -9.46
C TYR A 20 -34.51 -22.04 -7.93
N SER A 21 -35.08 -23.09 -7.32
CA SER A 21 -35.07 -23.22 -5.86
C SER A 21 -33.66 -23.45 -5.32
N LYS A 22 -32.81 -24.21 -6.04
CA LYS A 22 -31.39 -24.32 -5.69
C LYS A 22 -30.64 -22.99 -5.80
N TYR A 23 -30.92 -22.21 -6.85
CA TYR A 23 -30.34 -20.89 -7.03
C TYR A 23 -30.74 -19.94 -5.89
N LEU A 24 -32.01 -19.93 -5.48
CA LEU A 24 -32.48 -19.13 -4.35
C LEU A 24 -31.86 -19.56 -3.00
N ASN A 25 -31.58 -20.86 -2.81
CA ASN A 25 -30.90 -21.34 -1.60
C ASN A 25 -29.39 -21.02 -1.57
N VAL A 26 -28.77 -20.71 -2.72
CA VAL A 26 -27.35 -20.29 -2.81
C VAL A 26 -27.22 -18.78 -2.60
N VAL A 27 -28.26 -18.02 -2.95
CA VAL A 27 -28.32 -16.56 -2.77
C VAL A 27 -29.06 -16.27 -1.46
N GLU A 28 -28.45 -16.65 -0.35
CA GLU A 28 -28.82 -16.08 0.95
C GLU A 28 -28.27 -14.64 0.98
N PRO A 29 -29.09 -13.61 1.24
CA PRO A 29 -28.58 -12.25 1.31
C PRO A 29 -27.73 -12.14 2.57
N GLU A 30 -26.42 -11.88 2.42
CA GLU A 30 -25.55 -11.49 3.53
C GLU A 30 -26.17 -10.28 4.23
N THR A 31 -26.69 -10.48 5.43
CA THR A 31 -27.26 -9.43 6.25
C THR A 31 -26.14 -8.56 6.81
N GLU A 32 -26.35 -7.25 6.79
CA GLU A 32 -25.45 -6.16 7.23
C GLU A 32 -24.91 -6.35 8.67
N GLU A 33 -25.58 -7.18 9.47
CA GLU A 33 -25.23 -7.54 10.84
C GLU A 33 -23.97 -8.44 10.93
N ASN A 34 -23.73 -9.31 9.93
CA ASN A 34 -22.54 -10.18 9.90
C ASN A 34 -21.26 -9.44 9.47
N LEU A 35 -21.40 -8.34 8.71
CA LEU A 35 -20.28 -7.49 8.33
C LEU A 35 -19.71 -6.75 9.55
N LEU A 36 -20.58 -6.32 10.47
CA LEU A 36 -20.17 -5.60 11.69
C LEU A 36 -19.64 -6.53 12.78
N SER A 37 -20.13 -7.77 12.89
CA SER A 37 -19.58 -8.74 13.84
C SER A 37 -18.19 -9.27 13.44
N GLY A 38 -17.87 -9.25 12.14
CA GLY A 38 -16.53 -9.58 11.62
C GLY A 38 -15.48 -8.47 11.84
N ILE A 39 -15.91 -7.26 12.19
CA ILE A 39 -15.04 -6.10 12.48
C ILE A 39 -14.89 -5.91 14.00
N ALA A 40 -15.19 -6.94 14.80
CA ALA A 40 -14.64 -7.02 16.16
C ALA A 40 -13.13 -7.26 16.05
N PHE A 41 -12.40 -6.19 15.72
CA PHE A 41 -10.97 -6.08 15.82
C PHE A 41 -10.64 -6.24 17.30
N GLU A 42 -10.37 -7.48 17.68
CA GLU A 42 -9.79 -7.81 18.96
C GLU A 42 -8.48 -7.03 19.02
N SER A 43 -8.51 -5.89 19.70
CA SER A 43 -7.33 -5.08 19.96
C SER A 43 -6.46 -5.87 20.92
N LEU A 44 -5.75 -6.86 20.38
CA LEU A 44 -4.51 -7.33 20.95
C LEU A 44 -3.60 -6.12 20.87
N SER A 45 -3.57 -5.36 21.96
CA SER A 45 -2.63 -4.29 22.19
C SER A 45 -1.25 -4.92 22.22
N GLU A 46 -0.68 -5.18 21.05
CA GLU A 46 0.77 -5.22 20.94
C GLU A 46 1.28 -3.88 21.48
N PRO A 47 2.35 -3.89 22.29
CA PRO A 47 2.90 -2.65 22.82
C PRO A 47 3.15 -1.71 21.63
N ASN A 48 2.55 -0.51 21.68
CA ASN A 48 2.72 0.55 20.68
C ASN A 48 4.21 0.93 20.60
N PHE A 49 5.02 0.14 19.89
CA PHE A 49 6.44 0.40 19.69
C PHE A 49 6.65 1.48 18.63
N PHE A 50 5.69 1.63 17.71
CA PHE A 50 5.76 2.58 16.61
C PHE A 50 4.90 3.80 16.87
N ASN A 51 5.56 4.96 16.93
CA ASN A 51 4.91 6.25 16.91
C ASN A 51 4.69 6.63 15.43
N PRO A 52 3.43 6.71 14.94
CA PRO A 52 3.14 7.03 13.54
C PRO A 52 3.81 8.32 13.06
N ASN A 53 3.98 9.29 13.96
CA ASN A 53 4.58 10.59 13.67
C ASN A 53 6.08 10.49 13.34
N LYS A 54 6.73 9.34 13.62
CA LYS A 54 8.12 9.07 13.29
C LYS A 54 8.30 8.30 11.98
N ILE A 55 7.20 7.96 11.30
CA ILE A 55 7.20 7.34 9.98
C ILE A 55 7.12 8.46 8.92
N ALA A 56 8.04 8.44 7.96
CA ALA A 56 8.06 9.36 6.84
C ALA A 56 7.94 8.61 5.51
N ILE A 57 6.94 8.98 4.70
CA ILE A 57 6.82 8.56 3.32
C ILE A 57 7.48 9.62 2.44
N ILE A 58 8.49 9.21 1.67
CA ILE A 58 9.35 10.12 0.91
C ILE A 58 9.26 9.76 -0.58
N VAL A 59 8.96 10.76 -1.39
CA VAL A 59 9.06 10.72 -2.86
C VAL A 59 10.22 11.61 -3.27
N ILE A 60 11.11 11.14 -4.15
CA ILE A 60 12.23 11.96 -4.67
C ILE A 60 12.09 12.08 -6.18
N ASN A 61 12.07 13.32 -6.69
CA ASN A 61 11.98 13.61 -8.11
C ASN A 61 13.14 14.52 -8.59
N GLU A 62 13.55 14.33 -9.84
CA GLU A 62 14.58 15.16 -10.48
C GLU A 62 14.02 16.53 -10.90
N GLY A 63 12.75 16.54 -11.32
CA GLY A 63 12.06 17.73 -11.85
C GLY A 63 10.89 18.20 -10.99
N ASN A 64 10.39 19.40 -11.30
CA ASN A 64 9.30 20.05 -10.56
C ASN A 64 7.92 19.62 -11.07
N ASP A 65 7.88 18.92 -12.20
CA ASP A 65 6.65 18.44 -12.80
C ASP A 65 6.31 17.05 -12.27
N LEU A 66 5.18 16.98 -11.56
CA LEU A 66 4.55 15.74 -11.07
C LEU A 66 3.17 15.53 -11.70
N SER A 67 2.82 16.30 -12.75
CA SER A 67 1.48 16.26 -13.36
C SER A 67 1.08 14.85 -13.80
N ASN A 68 2.00 14.12 -14.42
CA ASN A 68 1.80 12.72 -14.86
C ASN A 68 1.64 11.74 -13.69
N TYR A 69 2.12 12.10 -12.51
CA TYR A 69 2.13 11.26 -11.32
C TYR A 69 1.08 11.67 -10.29
N ARG A 70 0.27 12.70 -10.60
CA ARG A 70 -0.64 13.35 -9.66
C ARG A 70 -1.53 12.37 -8.91
N LEU A 71 -2.15 11.43 -9.63
CA LEU A 71 -3.02 10.43 -9.01
C LEU A 71 -2.26 9.60 -7.97
N ALA A 72 -1.08 9.09 -8.33
CA ALA A 72 -0.26 8.26 -7.47
C ALA A 72 0.17 9.03 -6.20
N VAL A 73 0.76 10.21 -6.37
CA VAL A 73 1.21 11.05 -5.23
C VAL A 73 0.06 11.56 -4.36
N ASP A 74 -1.11 11.81 -4.93
CA ASP A 74 -2.31 12.22 -4.18
C ASP A 74 -2.82 11.07 -3.29
N THR A 75 -2.79 9.82 -3.78
CA THR A 75 -3.17 8.66 -2.94
C THR A 75 -2.22 8.49 -1.74
N ILE A 76 -0.91 8.66 -1.96
CA ILE A 76 0.08 8.61 -0.86
C ILE A 76 -0.17 9.73 0.15
N LYS A 77 -0.42 10.96 -0.34
CA LYS A 77 -0.73 12.10 0.52
C LYS A 77 -1.94 11.85 1.41
N CYS A 78 -3.04 11.36 0.83
CA CYS A 78 -4.27 11.04 1.58
C CYS A 78 -4.03 9.96 2.63
N TYR A 79 -3.31 8.90 2.26
CA TYR A 79 -2.94 7.82 3.17
C TYR A 79 -2.07 8.31 4.33
N ALA A 80 -1.07 9.14 4.06
CA ALA A 80 -0.24 9.76 5.10
C ALA A 80 -1.05 10.64 6.06
N LEU A 81 -2.00 11.42 5.53
CA LEU A 81 -2.90 12.25 6.35
C LEU A 81 -3.81 11.40 7.24
N GLN A 82 -4.33 10.29 6.73
CA GLN A 82 -5.22 9.38 7.47
C GLN A 82 -4.54 8.80 8.72
N TYR A 83 -3.27 8.43 8.62
CA TYR A 83 -2.51 7.77 9.69
C TYR A 83 -1.50 8.68 10.39
N ASN A 84 -1.50 9.97 10.06
CA ASN A 84 -0.59 10.98 10.61
C ASN A 84 0.90 10.65 10.38
N TYR A 85 1.22 10.09 9.22
CA TYR A 85 2.60 9.93 8.77
C TYR A 85 3.13 11.25 8.20
N THR A 86 4.44 11.45 8.31
CA THR A 86 5.10 12.56 7.61
C THR A 86 5.14 12.25 6.12
N TYR A 87 4.67 13.16 5.26
CA TYR A 87 4.77 13.02 3.81
C TYR A 87 5.65 14.12 3.22
N VAL A 88 6.68 13.72 2.48
CA VAL A 88 7.66 14.65 1.89
C VAL A 88 7.89 14.32 0.42
N ILE A 89 7.82 15.35 -0.42
CA ILE A 89 8.30 15.30 -1.79
C ILE A 89 9.61 16.10 -1.83
N LEU A 90 10.72 15.43 -2.11
CA LEU A 90 12.02 16.05 -2.31
C LEU A 90 12.27 16.25 -3.80
N ASN A 91 12.39 17.51 -4.18
CA ASN A 91 12.83 17.87 -5.51
C ASN A 91 14.32 18.19 -5.50
N GLN A 92 15.09 17.56 -6.38
CA GLN A 92 16.55 17.78 -6.43
C GLN A 92 16.92 19.25 -6.71
N LYS A 93 16.22 19.94 -7.60
CA LYS A 93 16.47 21.35 -7.94
C LYS A 93 16.14 22.29 -6.79
N ASP A 94 15.07 22.00 -6.07
CA ASP A 94 14.57 22.86 -4.99
C ASP A 94 15.14 22.48 -3.60
N SER A 95 15.89 21.37 -3.51
CA SER A 95 16.46 20.85 -2.26
C SER A 95 17.99 20.70 -2.30
N PRO A 96 18.76 21.76 -2.64
CA PRO A 96 20.22 21.69 -2.76
C PRO A 96 20.91 21.26 -1.46
N ARG A 97 20.27 21.53 -0.31
CA ARG A 97 20.76 21.10 1.01
C ARG A 97 21.00 19.59 1.08
N TYR A 98 20.14 18.79 0.45
CA TYR A 98 20.24 17.33 0.47
C TYR A 98 21.02 16.76 -0.73
N ALA A 99 21.28 17.55 -1.77
CA ALA A 99 21.90 17.08 -3.01
C ALA A 99 23.36 17.53 -3.19
N SER A 100 23.84 18.48 -2.38
CA SER A 100 25.12 19.17 -2.61
C SER A 100 26.36 18.27 -2.67
N ASN A 101 26.39 17.18 -1.90
CA ASN A 101 27.49 16.19 -1.87
C ASN A 101 27.23 14.98 -2.80
N CYS A 102 26.09 14.91 -3.49
CA CYS A 102 25.70 13.77 -4.32
C CYS A 102 26.28 13.88 -5.74
N LYS A 103 27.42 13.21 -5.96
CA LYS A 103 28.22 13.28 -7.19
C LYS A 103 27.81 12.26 -8.27
N GLN A 104 26.86 11.38 -8.00
CA GLN A 104 26.42 10.34 -8.93
C GLN A 104 25.84 10.98 -10.19
N GLY A 105 26.35 10.62 -11.37
CA GLY A 105 25.90 11.24 -12.63
C GLY A 105 24.44 10.92 -12.96
N ASP A 106 24.04 9.68 -12.74
CA ASP A 106 22.68 9.20 -12.98
C ASP A 106 21.78 9.47 -11.76
N PHE A 107 20.60 10.05 -12.02
CA PHE A 107 19.59 10.39 -11.02
C PHE A 107 19.14 9.20 -10.18
N MET A 108 19.05 8.01 -10.77
CA MET A 108 18.61 6.78 -10.11
C MET A 108 19.53 6.40 -8.95
N TYR A 109 20.83 6.68 -9.06
CA TYR A 109 21.77 6.51 -7.95
C TYR A 109 21.81 7.75 -7.04
N ARG A 110 21.70 8.95 -7.62
CA ARG A 110 21.79 10.21 -6.88
C ARG A 110 20.68 10.36 -5.83
N ARG A 111 19.46 9.93 -6.13
CA ARG A 111 18.32 9.98 -5.20
C ARG A 111 18.55 9.20 -3.90
N HIS A 112 19.33 8.11 -3.93
CA HIS A 112 19.69 7.36 -2.72
C HIS A 112 20.61 8.18 -1.81
N CYS A 113 21.52 8.98 -2.39
CA CYS A 113 22.35 9.91 -1.62
C CYS A 113 21.50 11.06 -1.04
N ILE A 114 20.57 11.62 -1.82
CA ILE A 114 19.63 12.64 -1.34
C ILE A 114 18.80 12.12 -0.16
N LEU A 115 18.29 10.89 -0.28
CA LEU A 115 17.56 10.21 0.78
C LEU A 115 18.41 10.08 2.05
N ALA A 116 19.64 9.56 1.93
CA ALA A 116 20.54 9.39 3.07
C ALA A 116 20.79 10.72 3.82
N ASN A 117 21.10 11.80 3.08
CA ASN A 117 21.30 13.12 3.69
C ASN A 117 20.04 13.66 4.36
N PHE A 118 18.86 13.43 3.77
CA PHE A 118 17.60 13.83 4.38
C PHE A 118 17.39 13.09 5.71
N VAL A 119 17.59 11.77 5.73
CA VAL A 119 17.41 10.96 6.93
C VAL A 119 18.38 11.37 8.03
N GLU A 120 19.66 11.58 7.71
CA GLU A 120 20.68 12.02 8.68
C GLU A 120 20.29 13.35 9.35
N ILE A 121 19.76 14.30 8.58
CA ILE A 121 19.31 15.60 9.11
C ILE A 121 18.09 15.48 10.03
N HIS A 122 17.24 14.46 9.81
CA HIS A 122 15.96 14.27 10.51
C HIS A 122 15.95 13.06 11.44
N GLU A 123 17.12 12.53 11.81
CA GLU A 123 17.27 11.30 12.62
C GLU A 123 16.51 11.32 13.96
N LYS A 124 16.29 12.52 14.53
CA LYS A 124 15.61 12.68 15.83
C LYS A 124 14.09 12.65 15.70
N SER A 125 13.56 13.03 14.55
CA SER A 125 12.12 13.11 14.28
C SER A 125 11.61 11.91 13.48
N ILE A 126 12.47 11.24 12.71
CA ILE A 126 12.11 10.13 11.82
C ILE A 126 12.91 8.89 12.19
N ASN A 127 12.22 7.78 12.47
CA ASN A 127 12.85 6.47 12.70
C ASN A 127 12.56 5.46 11.58
N THR A 128 11.55 5.71 10.76
CA THR A 128 11.13 4.81 9.69
C THR A 128 10.90 5.63 8.43
N VAL A 129 11.47 5.16 7.34
CA VAL A 129 11.41 5.84 6.05
C VAL A 129 10.85 4.87 5.02
N VAL A 130 9.76 5.27 4.39
CA VAL A 130 9.17 4.56 3.27
C VAL A 130 9.46 5.38 2.03
N PHE A 131 10.54 5.04 1.32
CA PHE A 131 10.91 5.72 0.08
C PHE A 131 10.17 5.06 -1.09
N VAL A 132 9.36 5.83 -1.79
CA VAL A 132 8.52 5.37 -2.91
C VAL A 132 8.76 6.19 -4.17
N ASP A 133 8.66 5.53 -5.32
CA ASP A 133 8.69 6.20 -6.62
C ASP A 133 7.44 7.06 -6.81
N ALA A 134 7.55 8.12 -7.62
CA ALA A 134 6.42 9.03 -7.85
C ALA A 134 5.26 8.36 -8.60
N ASP A 135 5.52 7.29 -9.35
CA ASP A 135 4.52 6.51 -10.08
C ASP A 135 3.89 5.37 -9.25
N MET A 136 4.22 5.27 -7.97
CA MET A 136 3.60 4.32 -7.04
C MET A 136 2.45 4.97 -6.27
N GLY A 137 1.35 4.22 -6.14
CA GLY A 137 0.16 4.67 -5.42
C GLY A 137 -0.29 3.67 -4.36
N ILE A 138 -1.16 4.12 -3.46
CA ILE A 138 -1.74 3.28 -2.41
C ILE A 138 -2.94 2.53 -2.98
N ILE A 139 -2.87 1.20 -2.99
CA ILE A 139 -3.96 0.33 -3.50
C ILE A 139 -4.93 -0.03 -2.37
N ASN A 140 -4.42 -0.34 -1.18
CA ASN A 140 -5.24 -0.72 -0.03
C ASN A 140 -4.92 0.22 1.16
N PRO A 141 -5.73 1.27 1.39
CA PRO A 141 -5.48 2.25 2.42
C PRO A 141 -5.94 1.80 3.81
N LEU A 142 -6.47 0.58 3.97
CA LEU A 142 -6.94 0.07 5.25
C LEU A 142 -5.83 -0.60 6.07
N HIS A 143 -4.77 -1.09 5.41
CA HIS A 143 -3.60 -1.61 6.10
C HIS A 143 -2.63 -0.49 6.42
N ARG A 144 -2.08 -0.55 7.63
CA ARG A 144 -1.12 0.41 8.16
C ARG A 144 0.30 0.01 7.77
N LEU A 145 1.21 0.99 7.63
CA LEU A 145 2.62 0.70 7.34
C LEU A 145 3.26 -0.13 8.45
N GLU A 146 2.86 0.11 9.71
CA GLU A 146 3.31 -0.58 10.91
C GLU A 146 3.15 -2.11 10.84
N GLU A 147 2.16 -2.60 10.09
CA GLU A 147 1.94 -4.04 9.88
C GLU A 147 3.06 -4.70 9.06
N TYR A 148 3.78 -3.91 8.27
CA TYR A 148 4.87 -4.35 7.39
C TYR A 148 6.26 -3.98 7.93
N ILE A 149 6.34 -3.35 9.10
CA ILE A 149 7.61 -2.99 9.74
C ILE A 149 8.20 -4.24 10.42
N PRO A 150 9.50 -4.54 10.24
CA PRO A 150 10.14 -5.65 10.90
C PRO A 150 10.04 -5.47 12.41
N LYS A 151 9.72 -6.57 13.09
CA LYS A 151 9.81 -6.63 14.56
C LYS A 151 11.23 -6.97 15.03
N ASP A 152 12.12 -7.33 14.11
CA ASP A 152 13.48 -7.83 14.35
C ASP A 152 14.58 -6.88 13.82
N LEU A 153 15.82 -7.37 13.67
CA LEU A 153 17.04 -6.61 13.32
C LEU A 153 17.15 -6.19 11.84
N GLU A 154 16.05 -6.18 11.10
CA GLU A 154 16.06 -5.89 9.66
C GLU A 154 16.02 -4.38 9.42
N HIS A 155 16.97 -3.87 8.63
CA HIS A 155 17.14 -2.42 8.41
C HIS A 155 16.58 -1.94 7.06
N MET A 156 16.36 -2.86 6.11
CA MET A 156 16.01 -2.51 4.74
C MET A 156 15.19 -3.63 4.10
N TYR A 157 14.07 -3.28 3.47
CA TYR A 157 13.33 -4.17 2.59
C TYR A 157 13.37 -3.71 1.16
N PHE A 158 13.74 -4.65 0.31
CA PHE A 158 13.51 -4.59 -1.12
C PHE A 158 12.28 -5.42 -1.48
N TYR A 159 11.74 -5.16 -2.67
CA TYR A 159 10.65 -5.94 -3.22
C TYR A 159 11.01 -6.44 -4.61
N GLU A 160 10.43 -7.57 -4.98
CA GLU A 160 10.53 -8.14 -6.32
C GLU A 160 9.44 -7.54 -7.22
N ARG A 161 9.78 -7.22 -8.47
CA ARG A 161 8.81 -6.78 -9.48
C ARG A 161 8.08 -7.97 -10.07
N MET A 162 6.74 -7.90 -10.13
CA MET A 162 5.91 -8.99 -10.65
C MET A 162 6.15 -9.35 -12.13
N PHE A 163 6.63 -8.40 -12.96
CA PHE A 163 6.71 -8.62 -14.42
C PHE A 163 8.05 -9.18 -14.90
N ASN A 164 9.13 -9.05 -14.12
CA ASN A 164 10.46 -9.52 -14.49
C ASN A 164 11.25 -10.21 -13.37
N PHE A 165 10.66 -10.36 -12.17
CA PHE A 165 11.28 -11.00 -11.01
C PHE A 165 12.62 -10.35 -10.57
N GLU A 166 12.81 -9.08 -10.90
CA GLU A 166 13.98 -8.31 -10.49
C GLU A 166 13.72 -7.67 -9.12
N ILE A 167 14.76 -7.60 -8.29
CA ILE A 167 14.74 -6.79 -7.07
C ILE A 167 14.71 -5.31 -7.46
N ALA A 168 13.61 -4.63 -7.19
CA ALA A 168 13.45 -3.24 -7.54
C ALA A 168 14.38 -2.34 -6.71
N CYS A 169 15.09 -1.43 -7.38
CA CYS A 169 15.74 -0.28 -6.74
C CYS A 169 14.86 0.99 -6.79
N GLY A 170 13.61 0.82 -7.23
CA GLY A 170 12.62 1.88 -7.39
C GLY A 170 12.25 2.52 -6.07
N SER A 171 11.89 1.67 -5.11
CA SER A 171 11.41 2.04 -3.81
C SER A 171 12.05 1.13 -2.77
N VAL A 172 12.16 1.61 -1.55
CA VAL A 172 12.80 0.85 -0.48
C VAL A 172 12.17 1.27 0.84
N ILE A 173 11.88 0.28 1.68
CA ILE A 173 11.47 0.55 3.05
C ILE A 173 12.72 0.46 3.92
N LEU A 174 13.01 1.53 4.65
CA LEU A 174 14.20 1.69 5.48
C LEU A 174 13.78 1.87 6.93
N PHE A 175 14.41 1.08 7.81
CA PHE A 175 14.18 1.12 9.24
C PHE A 175 15.45 1.57 9.94
N TYR A 176 15.35 2.71 10.61
CA TYR A 176 16.41 3.26 11.43
C TYR A 176 15.98 3.20 12.89
N VAL A 177 16.30 2.08 13.53
CA VAL A 177 16.32 2.05 14.99
C VAL A 177 17.67 2.66 15.41
N PHE A 178 17.71 3.97 15.57
CA PHE A 178 18.83 4.62 16.27
C PHE A 178 18.79 4.19 17.74
N ASN A 179 19.40 3.06 18.05
CA ASN A 179 19.77 2.68 19.42
C ASN A 179 21.00 3.51 19.80
N TYR A 180 20.77 4.63 20.47
CA TYR A 180 21.80 5.33 21.24
C TYR A 180 21.40 5.33 22.71
#